data_AF-A0A1F8V318-F1
#
_entry.id   AF-A0A1F8V318-F1
#
_cell.length_a   1.000
_cell.length_b   1.000
_cell.length_c   1.000
_cell.angle_alpha   90.00
_cell.angle_beta   90.00
_cell.angle_gamma   90.00
#
_symmetry.space_group_name_H-M   'P 1'
#
loop_
_entity.id
_entity.type
_entity.pdbx_description
1 polymer ?
#
loop_
_entity_poly.entity_id
_entity_poly.type
_entity_poly.pdbx_seq_one_letter_code
_entity_poly.pdbx_strand_id
1 'polypeptide(L)' 'MNTKDLRAKSVEELKREMIELRKEQLSLRMQKNAGEAAPKPHLHRRVRGDIARLKTILNEKEKQA' A
#
# COMPACT_ATOMS: atom_id res chain seq x y z
N MET A 1 -7.52 5.28 -0.81
CA MET A 1 -7.49 4.83 0.60
C MET A 1 -7.69 6.02 1.51
N ASN A 2 -8.76 6.03 2.31
CA ASN A 2 -8.96 7.05 3.33
C ASN A 2 -8.25 6.65 4.62
N THR A 3 -7.62 7.63 5.28
CA THR A 3 -6.86 7.41 6.52
C THR A 3 -7.76 7.08 7.72
N LYS A 4 -9.00 7.59 7.73
CA LYS A 4 -9.99 7.28 8.77
C LYS A 4 -10.34 5.79 8.78
N ASP A 5 -10.60 5.22 7.61
CA ASP A 5 -10.97 3.81 7.45
C ASP A 5 -9.81 2.88 7.85
N LEU A 6 -8.57 3.28 7.56
CA LEU A 6 -7.38 2.52 7.96
C LEU A 6 -7.14 2.53 9.48
N ARG A 7 -7.53 3.60 10.20
CA ARG A 7 -7.40 3.62 11.66
C ARG A 7 -8.39 2.69 12.37
N ALA A 8 -9.58 2.51 11.78
CA ALA A 8 -10.61 1.61 12.30
C ALA A 8 -10.25 0.12 12.21
N LYS A 9 -9.36 -0.26 11.27
CA LYS A 9 -8.93 -1.65 11.08
C LYS A 9 -7.99 -2.15 12.18
N SER A 10 -7.96 -3.48 12.37
CA SER A 10 -7.06 -4.13 13.32
C SER A 10 -5.61 -4.16 12.81
N VAL A 11 -4.64 -4.35 13.72
CA VAL A 11 -3.21 -4.45 13.34
C VAL A 11 -2.98 -5.61 12.37
N GLU A 12 -3.69 -6.72 12.53
CA GLU A 12 -3.60 -7.89 11.66
C GLU A 12 -4.16 -7.62 10.27
N GLU A 13 -5.30 -6.93 10.19
CA GLU A 13 -5.90 -6.51 8.91
C GLU A 13 -4.98 -5.55 8.15
N LEU A 14 -4.38 -4.60 8.86
CA LEU A 14 -3.40 -3.66 8.26
C LEU A 14 -2.19 -4.41 7.71
N LYS A 15 -1.68 -5.44 8.42
CA LYS A 15 -0.59 -6.29 7.93
C LYS A 15 -0.99 -7.11 6.71
N ARG A 16 -2.22 -7.64 6.64
CA ARG A 16 -2.73 -8.34 5.45
C ARG A 16 -2.84 -7.41 4.26
N GLU A 17 -3.42 -6.23 4.44
CA GLU A 17 -3.57 -5.23 3.38
C GLU A 17 -2.23 -4.72 2.86
N MET A 18 -1.23 -4.61 3.74
CA MET A 18 0.15 -4.31 3.38
C MET A 18 0.76 -5.37 2.44
N ILE A 19 0.46 -6.66 2.65
CA ILE A 19 0.93 -7.74 1.77
C ILE A 19 0.29 -7.64 0.40
N GLU A 20 -1.02 -7.37 0.34
CA GLU A 20 -1.73 -7.21 -0.93
C GLU A 20 -1.22 -6.01 -1.73
N LEU A 21 -0.98 -4.86 -1.10
CA LEU A 21 -0.37 -3.71 -1.76
C LEU A 21 1.04 -4.00 -2.29
N ARG A 22 1.83 -4.83 -1.61
CA ARG A 22 3.15 -5.26 -2.10
C ARG A 22 3.05 -6.18 -3.30
N LYS A 23 2.06 -7.07 -3.36
CA LYS A 23 1.77 -7.89 -4.55
C LYS A 23 1.36 -7.01 -5.73
N GLU A 24 0.48 -6.03 -5.50
CA GLU A 24 0.09 -5.05 -6.52
C GLU A 24 1.31 -4.26 -7.01
N GLN A 25 2.17 -3.81 -6.10
CA GLN A 25 3.42 -3.12 -6.46
C GLN A 25 4.33 -3.99 -7.34
N LEU A 26 4.44 -5.28 -7.03
CA LEU A 26 5.23 -6.24 -7.83
C LEU A 26 4.62 -6.40 -9.23
N SER A 27 3.30 -6.61 -9.32
CA SER A 27 2.59 -6.71 -10.60
C SER A 27 2.80 -5.46 -11.46
N LEU A 28 2.68 -4.27 -10.87
CA LEU A 28 2.93 -3.00 -11.57
C LEU A 28 4.40 -2.87 -12.04
N ARG A 29 5.38 -3.36 -11.26
CA ARG A 29 6.78 -3.41 -11.71
C ARG A 29 6.98 -4.36 -12.89
N MET A 30 6.33 -5.51 -12.87
CA MET A 30 6.38 -6.47 -13.98
C MET A 30 5.74 -5.87 -15.23
N GLN A 31 4.57 -5.23 -15.11
CA GLN A 31 3.91 -4.52 -16.23
C GLN A 31 4.78 -3.41 -16.83
N LYS A 32 5.52 -2.66 -15.99
CA LYS A 32 6.46 -1.64 -16.46
C LYS A 32 7.61 -2.23 -17.28
N ASN A 33 8.08 -3.42 -16.92
CA ASN A 33 9.21 -4.08 -17.56
C ASN A 33 8.82 -4.91 -18.79
N ALA A 34 7.55 -5.30 -18.91
CA ALA A 34 7.03 -6.16 -19.98
C ALA A 34 6.86 -5.44 -21.34
N GLY A 35 7.20 -4.16 -21.46
CA GLY A 35 7.37 -3.46 -22.74
C GLY A 35 6.10 -3.07 -23.52
N GLU A 36 4.95 -3.72 -23.26
CA GLU A 36 3.73 -3.52 -24.08
C GLU A 36 2.71 -2.52 -23.51
N ALA A 37 2.76 -2.24 -22.21
CA ALA A 37 1.80 -1.34 -21.57
C ALA A 37 2.38 0.07 -21.37
N ALA A 38 1.64 1.09 -21.78
CA ALA A 38 1.94 2.48 -21.44
C ALA A 38 2.19 2.57 -19.91
N PRO A 39 3.33 3.12 -19.46
CA PRO A 39 3.63 3.19 -18.04
C PRO A 39 2.49 3.95 -17.35
N LYS A 40 1.99 3.42 -16.24
CA LYS A 40 0.96 4.06 -15.40
C LYS A 40 1.59 4.68 -14.14
N PRO A 41 2.34 5.80 -14.23
CA PRO A 41 3.05 6.39 -13.09
C PRO A 41 2.14 6.74 -11.91
N HIS A 42 0.90 7.13 -12.20
CA HIS A 42 -0.10 7.45 -11.18
C HIS A 42 -0.41 6.25 -10.27
N LEU A 43 -0.47 5.02 -10.80
CA LEU A 43 -0.69 3.81 -10.00
C LEU A 43 0.51 3.50 -9.10
N HIS A 44 1.74 3.63 -9.62
CA HIS A 44 2.93 3.47 -8.78
C HIS A 44 3.01 4.51 -7.66
N ARG A 45 2.58 5.75 -7.91
CA ARG A 45 2.50 6.80 -6.88
C ARG A 45 1.41 6.48 -5.85
N ARG A 46 0.24 6.03 -6.30
CA ARG A 46 -0.88 5.61 -5.44
C ARG A 46 -0.45 4.51 -4.48
N VAL A 47 0.05 3.38 -4.99
CA VAL A 47 0.43 2.21 -4.19
C VAL A 47 1.53 2.55 -3.19
N ARG A 48 2.54 3.34 -3.58
CA ARG A 48 3.57 3.81 -2.64
C ARG A 48 2.99 4.68 -1.52
N GLY A 49 2.06 5.58 -1.84
CA GLY A 49 1.40 6.42 -0.86
C GLY A 49 0.50 5.63 0.09
N ASP A 50 -0.19 4.62 -0.42
CA ASP A 50 -1.05 3.73 0.36
C ASP A 50 -0.22 2.89 1.36
N ILE A 51 0.91 2.33 0.91
CA ILE A 51 1.89 1.63 1.77
C ILE A 51 2.45 2.56 2.86
N ALA A 52 2.76 3.81 2.52
CA ALA A 52 3.28 4.78 3.48
C ALA A 52 2.23 5.09 4.57
N ARG A 53 0.98 5.34 4.20
CA ARG A 53 -0.11 5.59 5.15
C ARG A 53 -0.33 4.40 6.09
N LEU A 54 -0.29 3.18 5.57
CA LEU A 54 -0.39 1.94 6.35
C LEU A 54 0.74 1.82 7.39
N LYS A 55 1.99 2.05 6.97
CA LYS A 55 3.15 2.05 7.88
C LYS A 55 3.02 3.13 8.96
N THR A 56 2.57 4.33 8.61
CA THR A 56 2.36 5.40 9.59
C THR A 56 1.35 4.99 10.64
N ILE A 57 0.20 4.42 10.25
CA ILE A 57 -0.84 4.00 11.20
C ILE A 57 -0.38 2.82 12.06
N LEU A 58 0.37 1.87 11.50
CA LEU A 58 0.98 0.79 12.28
C LEU A 58 1.92 1.35 13.35
N ASN A 59 2.78 2.29 13.01
CA ASN A 59 3.66 2.97 13.96
C ASN A 59 2.88 3.80 14.99
N GLU A 60 1.79 4.47 14.60
CA GLU A 60 0.90 5.18 15.52
C GLU A 60 0.29 4.22 16.55
N LYS A 61 -0.19 3.04 16.11
CA LYS A 61 -0.75 2.00 16.99
C LYS A 61 0.29 1.37 17.91
N GLU A 62 1.50 1.12 17.41
CA GLU A 62 2.62 0.61 18.21
C GLU A 62 3.09 1.60 19.29
N LYS A 63 2.97 2.91 19.04
CA LYS A 63 3.27 3.95 20.04
C LYS A 63 2.14 4.24 21.04
N GLN A 64 0.91 3.85 20.70
CA GLN A 64 -0.25 4.00 21.59
C GLN A 64 -0.43 2.80 22.53
N ALA A 65 0.17 1.65 22.19
CA ALA A 65 0.33 0.51 23.08
C ALA A 65 1.45 0.77 24.09
#